data_AF-A0A7J4IDM0-F1
#
_entry.id   AF-A0A7J4IDM0-F1
#
_cell.length_a   1.000
_cell.length_b   1.000
_cell.length_c   1.000
_cell.angle_alpha   90.00
_cell.angle_beta   90.00
_cell.angle_gamma   90.00
#
_symmetry.space_group_name_H-M   'P 1'
#
loop_
_entity.id
_entity.type
_entity.pdbx_description
1 polymer ?
#
loop_
_entity_poly.entity_id
_entity_poly.type
_entity_poly.pdbx_seq_one_letter_code
_entity_poly.pdbx_strand_id
1 'polypeptide(L)'
;MKQSETGDCMKNGMWSKIVWAALGIAALLLVAGCSTGAGQKVPEVREGADFSEITEIAVKAKDTRVCDKIENCLFAKACVSEVAVEKRDAATCGRIKGCEILDESGVDEFAQESCRSDVELAKIGDVSLKGGPEACLKISGTLERYGNEIQKRTVCLMRSAANTSDYRVCEMIEGDVESRDMCLFGYIDEKNPENRELCNKIADEQTKGICLSQFSG
;
A
#
# COMPACT_ATOMS: atom_id res chain seq x y z
N MET A 1 -58.59 1.17 17.99
CA MET A 1 -57.78 1.54 16.80
C MET A 1 -57.49 3.03 16.86
N LYS A 2 -56.25 3.42 17.11
CA LYS A 2 -55.61 4.66 16.62
C LYS A 2 -54.19 4.77 17.19
N GLN A 3 -53.36 5.36 16.35
CA GLN A 3 -51.91 5.52 16.42
C GLN A 3 -51.46 6.27 17.69
N SER A 4 -50.29 5.91 18.22
CA SER A 4 -49.59 6.69 19.24
C SER A 4 -48.52 7.56 18.58
N GLU A 5 -48.66 8.86 18.83
CA GLU A 5 -47.86 9.96 18.33
C GLU A 5 -46.52 10.12 19.05
N THR A 6 -45.64 10.81 18.34
CA THR A 6 -44.36 11.41 18.71
C THR A 6 -44.44 12.29 19.97
N GLY A 7 -43.48 12.12 20.87
CA GLY A 7 -43.30 12.97 22.06
C GLY A 7 -42.27 14.08 21.83
N ASP A 8 -42.75 15.32 21.82
CA ASP A 8 -41.99 16.56 22.02
C ASP A 8 -41.54 16.72 23.48
N CYS A 9 -40.35 17.28 23.69
CA CYS A 9 -40.08 18.15 24.85
C CYS A 9 -38.88 19.09 24.61
N MET A 10 -39.19 20.29 24.12
CA MET A 10 -38.41 21.49 24.41
C MET A 10 -38.54 21.86 25.88
N LYS A 11 -37.42 22.16 26.57
CA LYS A 11 -37.41 23.17 27.64
C LYS A 11 -36.20 24.11 27.53
N ASN A 12 -36.58 25.37 27.45
CA ASN A 12 -35.83 26.61 27.42
C ASN A 12 -34.94 26.89 28.65
N GLY A 13 -33.92 27.73 28.42
CA GLY A 13 -33.21 28.51 29.44
C GLY A 13 -31.98 29.17 28.81
N MET A 14 -32.09 30.20 27.97
CA MET A 14 -32.43 31.61 28.28
C MET A 14 -31.57 32.25 29.38
N TRP A 15 -30.24 32.12 29.32
CA TRP A 15 -29.31 33.10 29.91
C TRP A 15 -28.12 33.32 28.97
N SER A 16 -27.67 34.57 28.87
CA SER A 16 -26.48 35.04 28.12
C SER A 16 -26.71 35.65 26.73
N LYS A 17 -27.44 36.77 26.67
CA LYS A 17 -27.55 37.65 25.50
C LYS A 17 -26.78 38.98 25.62
N ILE A 18 -25.79 39.12 26.51
CA ILE A 18 -25.11 40.42 26.73
C ILE A 18 -23.58 40.38 26.50
N VAL A 19 -22.99 39.26 26.07
CA VAL A 19 -21.54 39.19 25.75
C VAL A 19 -21.23 39.20 24.23
N TRP A 20 -22.22 39.06 23.36
CA TRP A 20 -22.02 38.86 21.91
C TRP A 20 -22.00 40.13 21.04
N ALA A 21 -21.69 41.29 21.61
CA ALA A 21 -21.56 42.54 20.82
C ALA A 21 -20.10 42.94 20.52
N ALA A 22 -19.09 42.20 21.00
CA ALA A 22 -17.67 42.48 20.74
C ALA A 22 -16.90 41.36 20.02
N LEU A 23 -17.56 40.25 19.65
CA LEU A 23 -16.95 39.14 18.88
C LEU A 23 -17.62 39.00 17.50
N GLY A 24 -17.92 40.14 16.86
CA GLY A 24 -18.65 40.22 15.59
C GLY A 24 -17.81 40.59 14.36
N ILE A 25 -16.46 40.55 14.42
CA ILE A 25 -15.59 40.99 13.29
C ILE A 25 -14.47 39.99 12.94
N ALA A 26 -14.36 38.83 13.59
CA ALA A 26 -13.32 37.83 13.28
C ALA A 26 -13.84 36.57 12.53
N ALA A 27 -15.03 36.63 11.93
CA ALA A 27 -15.70 35.49 11.29
C ALA A 27 -15.97 35.69 9.78
N LEU A 28 -15.21 36.55 9.09
CA LEU A 28 -15.47 36.91 7.69
C LEU A 28 -14.24 36.87 6.76
N LEU A 29 -13.19 36.11 7.09
CA LEU A 29 -11.99 35.96 6.25
C LEU A 29 -11.54 34.50 6.02
N LEU A 30 -12.46 33.53 6.04
CA LEU A 30 -12.15 32.12 5.71
C LEU A 30 -13.04 31.55 4.59
N VAL A 31 -13.45 32.37 3.62
CA VAL A 31 -14.15 31.89 2.42
C VAL A 31 -13.56 32.58 1.20
N ALA A 32 -12.55 31.95 0.57
CA ALA A 32 -12.25 32.00 -0.87
C ALA A 32 -10.83 31.47 -1.12
N GLY A 33 -10.60 30.21 -0.76
CA GLY A 33 -9.44 29.44 -1.21
C GLY A 33 -9.86 28.31 -2.14
N CYS A 34 -10.83 28.54 -3.04
CA CYS A 34 -11.05 27.63 -4.17
C CYS A 34 -9.81 27.71 -5.05
N SER A 35 -8.83 26.88 -4.73
CA SER A 35 -7.69 26.62 -5.61
C SER A 35 -8.29 26.01 -6.87
N THR A 36 -8.56 26.86 -7.87
CA THR A 36 -8.81 26.43 -9.24
C THR A 36 -7.64 25.55 -9.62
N GLY A 37 -7.85 24.24 -9.56
CA GLY A 37 -6.86 23.24 -9.92
C GLY A 37 -6.41 23.55 -11.34
N ALA A 38 -5.25 24.19 -11.45
CA ALA A 38 -4.60 24.41 -12.73
C ALA A 38 -4.51 23.03 -13.38
N GLY A 39 -5.26 22.84 -14.46
CA GLY A 39 -5.38 21.54 -15.12
C GLY A 39 -3.98 21.00 -15.38
N GLN A 40 -3.59 19.99 -14.61
CA GLN A 40 -2.25 19.43 -14.70
C GLN A 40 -2.14 18.82 -16.09
N LYS A 41 -1.31 19.44 -16.94
CA LYS A 41 -1.08 19.00 -18.31
C LYS A 41 -0.65 17.54 -18.26
N VAL A 42 -1.42 16.67 -18.92
CA VAL A 42 -1.09 15.25 -19.04
C VAL A 42 0.25 15.16 -19.80
N PRO A 43 1.23 14.38 -19.31
CA PRO A 43 2.46 14.16 -20.03
C PRO A 43 2.21 13.71 -21.47
N GLU A 44 2.92 14.32 -22.41
CA GLU A 44 2.89 13.93 -23.81
C GLU A 44 3.64 12.60 -23.95
N VAL A 45 3.01 11.64 -24.63
CA VAL A 45 3.57 10.30 -24.89
C VAL A 45 3.75 10.23 -26.40
N ARG A 46 4.93 9.79 -26.86
CA ARG A 46 5.22 9.65 -28.28
C ARG A 46 4.37 8.54 -28.89
N GLU A 47 3.95 8.74 -30.13
CA GLU A 47 3.28 7.69 -30.89
C GLU A 47 4.22 6.50 -31.09
N GLY A 48 3.74 5.29 -30.81
CA GLY A 48 4.55 4.06 -30.86
C GLY A 48 5.41 3.78 -29.62
N ALA A 49 5.25 4.54 -28.53
CA ALA A 49 5.85 4.18 -27.24
C ALA A 49 5.36 2.79 -26.79
N ASP A 50 6.28 1.95 -26.31
CA ASP A 50 5.91 0.65 -25.75
C ASP A 50 5.24 0.80 -24.37
N PHE A 51 4.64 -0.29 -23.88
CA PHE A 51 3.92 -0.24 -22.60
C PHE A 51 4.84 0.13 -21.42
N SER A 52 6.12 -0.24 -21.48
CA SER A 52 7.09 0.01 -20.40
C SER A 52 7.40 1.50 -20.31
N GLU A 53 7.64 2.16 -21.44
CA GLU A 53 7.86 3.61 -21.51
C GLU A 53 6.64 4.37 -21.00
N ILE A 54 5.43 3.98 -21.43
CA ILE A 54 4.18 4.63 -20.98
C ILE A 54 4.01 4.48 -19.46
N THR A 55 4.26 3.28 -18.94
CA THR A 55 4.14 2.99 -17.50
C THR A 55 5.14 3.81 -16.70
N GLU A 56 6.40 3.89 -17.13
CA GLU A 56 7.42 4.71 -16.46
C GLU A 56 7.03 6.19 -16.41
N ILE A 57 6.51 6.74 -17.52
CA ILE A 57 6.00 8.11 -17.58
C ILE A 57 4.83 8.30 -16.60
N ALA A 58 3.88 7.35 -16.57
CA ALA A 58 2.72 7.40 -15.69
C ALA A 58 3.13 7.39 -14.21
N VAL A 59 4.06 6.51 -13.83
CA VAL A 59 4.60 6.36 -12.48
C VAL A 59 5.33 7.62 -12.05
N LYS A 60 6.25 8.13 -12.88
CA LYS A 60 6.99 9.39 -12.61
C LYS A 60 6.06 10.59 -12.47
N ALA A 61 5.03 10.68 -13.30
CA ALA A 61 4.04 11.75 -13.25
C ALA A 61 2.98 11.56 -12.14
N LYS A 62 2.90 10.37 -11.55
CA LYS A 62 1.84 9.96 -10.61
C LYS A 62 0.44 10.17 -11.20
N ASP A 63 0.30 9.98 -12.51
CA ASP A 63 -0.92 10.26 -13.27
C ASP A 63 -1.42 9.03 -14.04
N THR A 64 -2.48 8.44 -13.52
CA THR A 64 -3.13 7.26 -14.12
C THR A 64 -3.80 7.56 -15.45
N ARG A 65 -4.02 8.83 -15.83
CA ARG A 65 -4.54 9.19 -17.16
C ARG A 65 -3.57 8.83 -18.28
N VAL A 66 -2.28 8.68 -17.97
CA VAL A 66 -1.28 8.22 -18.94
C VAL A 66 -1.49 6.74 -19.28
N CYS A 67 -1.91 5.91 -18.31
CA CYS A 67 -2.20 4.50 -18.51
C CYS A 67 -3.39 4.25 -19.46
N ASP A 68 -4.29 5.22 -19.61
CA ASP A 68 -5.44 5.12 -20.53
C ASP A 68 -4.99 5.08 -22.02
N LYS A 69 -3.71 5.37 -22.31
CA LYS A 69 -3.12 5.27 -23.65
C LYS A 69 -2.67 3.85 -24.02
N ILE A 70 -2.68 2.90 -23.09
CA ILE A 70 -2.25 1.52 -23.31
C ILE A 70 -3.43 0.72 -23.86
N GLU A 71 -3.33 0.22 -25.09
CA GLU A 71 -4.41 -0.53 -25.75
C GLU A 71 -4.69 -1.89 -25.08
N ASN A 72 -3.65 -2.57 -24.62
CA ASN A 72 -3.81 -3.85 -23.95
C ASN A 72 -4.33 -3.63 -22.51
N CYS A 73 -5.55 -4.10 -22.26
CA CYS A 73 -6.20 -3.93 -20.96
C CYS A 73 -5.39 -4.51 -19.78
N LEU A 74 -4.71 -5.65 -19.93
CA LEU A 74 -3.89 -6.22 -18.85
C LEU A 74 -2.72 -5.29 -18.50
N PHE A 75 -2.07 -4.72 -19.50
CA PHE A 75 -0.98 -3.76 -19.29
C PHE A 75 -1.48 -2.41 -18.75
N ALA A 76 -2.67 -1.95 -19.17
CA ALA A 76 -3.29 -0.77 -18.59
C ALA A 76 -3.60 -0.95 -17.08
N LYS A 77 -4.12 -2.12 -16.69
CA LYS A 77 -4.35 -2.47 -15.28
C LYS A 77 -3.04 -2.49 -14.48
N ALA A 78 -2.00 -3.13 -15.01
CA ALA A 78 -0.67 -3.16 -14.40
C ALA A 78 -0.13 -1.74 -14.19
N CYS A 79 -0.19 -0.88 -15.22
CA CYS A 79 0.21 0.52 -15.14
C CYS A 79 -0.54 1.28 -14.04
N VAL A 80 -1.87 1.14 -13.96
CA VAL A 80 -2.67 1.78 -12.89
C VAL A 80 -2.24 1.29 -11.52
N SER A 81 -1.96 -0.01 -11.36
CA SER A 81 -1.48 -0.59 -10.11
C SER A 81 -0.14 0.00 -9.69
N GLU A 82 0.83 0.08 -10.60
CA GLU A 82 2.15 0.66 -10.31
C GLU A 82 2.05 2.13 -9.90
N VAL A 83 1.21 2.91 -10.58
CA VAL A 83 0.95 4.31 -10.18
C VAL A 83 0.31 4.38 -8.80
N ALA A 84 -0.63 3.49 -8.47
CA ALA A 84 -1.24 3.44 -7.14
C ALA A 84 -0.21 3.14 -6.06
N VAL A 85 0.67 2.16 -6.31
CA VAL A 85 1.77 1.75 -5.42
C VAL A 85 2.75 2.90 -5.19
N GLU A 86 3.17 3.59 -6.25
CA GLU A 86 4.07 4.76 -6.17
C GLU A 86 3.42 5.97 -5.46
N LYS A 87 2.10 6.11 -5.57
CA LYS A 87 1.34 7.14 -4.84
C LYS A 87 1.02 6.75 -3.40
N ARG A 88 1.15 5.46 -3.04
CA ARG A 88 0.63 4.88 -1.80
C ARG A 88 -0.88 5.12 -1.63
N ASP A 89 -1.61 5.18 -2.74
CA ASP A 89 -3.02 5.59 -2.76
C ASP A 89 -3.92 4.46 -3.23
N ALA A 90 -4.52 3.75 -2.29
CA ALA A 90 -5.41 2.62 -2.55
C ALA A 90 -6.70 3.04 -3.29
N ALA A 91 -7.09 4.32 -3.22
CA ALA A 91 -8.23 4.82 -3.98
C ALA A 91 -7.92 4.83 -5.49
N THR A 92 -6.66 5.01 -5.88
CA THR A 92 -6.23 4.92 -7.28
C THR A 92 -6.51 3.54 -7.88
N CYS A 93 -6.46 2.45 -7.09
CA CYS A 93 -6.83 1.11 -7.54
C CYS A 93 -8.28 1.00 -8.04
N GLY A 94 -9.19 1.87 -7.57
CA GLY A 94 -10.57 1.92 -8.06
C GLY A 94 -10.70 2.32 -9.54
N ARG A 95 -9.61 2.79 -10.18
CA ARG A 95 -9.56 3.08 -11.62
C ARG A 95 -9.34 1.84 -12.48
N ILE A 96 -8.97 0.69 -11.91
CA ILE A 96 -8.82 -0.57 -12.64
C ILE A 96 -10.22 -1.00 -13.10
N LYS A 97 -10.42 -1.03 -14.43
CA LYS A 97 -11.66 -1.44 -15.09
C LYS A 97 -11.56 -2.89 -15.55
N GLY A 98 -12.69 -3.57 -15.69
CA GLY A 98 -12.76 -4.89 -16.33
C GLY A 98 -12.23 -4.85 -17.77
N CYS A 99 -11.69 -5.98 -18.24
CA CYS A 99 -11.42 -6.12 -19.67
C CYS A 99 -12.71 -6.60 -20.32
N GLU A 100 -13.16 -5.94 -21.40
CA GLU A 100 -14.44 -6.22 -22.09
C GLU A 100 -14.60 -7.68 -22.58
N ILE A 101 -13.56 -8.49 -22.47
CA ILE A 101 -13.52 -9.85 -22.99
C ILE A 101 -14.26 -10.84 -22.07
N LEU A 102 -14.52 -10.53 -20.78
CA LEU A 102 -14.91 -11.59 -19.82
C LEU A 102 -16.12 -11.35 -18.89
N ASP A 103 -16.64 -10.14 -18.70
CA ASP A 103 -17.81 -9.95 -17.82
C ASP A 103 -18.63 -8.68 -18.08
N GLU A 104 -19.97 -8.82 -18.03
CA GLU A 104 -20.91 -7.70 -18.08
C GLU A 104 -20.79 -6.76 -16.84
N SER A 105 -20.03 -7.16 -15.82
CA SER A 105 -19.85 -6.40 -14.58
C SER A 105 -18.95 -5.17 -14.73
N GLY A 106 -18.08 -5.13 -15.75
CA GLY A 106 -17.21 -3.99 -16.08
C GLY A 106 -16.15 -3.65 -15.02
N VAL A 107 -16.01 -4.45 -13.95
CA VAL A 107 -15.07 -4.24 -12.85
C VAL A 107 -14.32 -5.53 -12.57
N ASP A 108 -12.99 -5.49 -12.70
CA ASP A 108 -12.12 -6.58 -12.27
C ASP A 108 -11.83 -6.42 -10.77
N GLU A 109 -12.76 -6.89 -9.93
CA GLU A 109 -12.66 -6.81 -8.48
C GLU A 109 -11.38 -7.47 -7.97
N PHE A 110 -10.99 -8.61 -8.55
CA PHE A 110 -9.75 -9.30 -8.21
C PHE A 110 -8.51 -8.43 -8.44
N ALA A 111 -8.39 -7.79 -9.62
CA ALA A 111 -7.28 -6.89 -9.90
C ALA A 111 -7.28 -5.65 -8.99
N GLN A 112 -8.46 -5.13 -8.63
CA GLN A 112 -8.56 -4.04 -7.64
C GLN A 112 -8.06 -4.47 -6.27
N GLU A 113 -8.46 -5.66 -5.80
CA GLU A 113 -8.03 -6.20 -4.52
C GLU A 113 -6.53 -6.45 -4.50
N SER A 114 -5.96 -7.04 -5.55
CA SER A 114 -4.52 -7.22 -5.70
C SER A 114 -3.78 -5.89 -5.63
N CYS A 115 -4.20 -4.88 -6.40
CA CYS A 115 -3.60 -3.54 -6.37
C CYS A 115 -3.64 -2.93 -4.98
N ARG A 116 -4.78 -3.03 -4.26
CA ARG A 116 -4.90 -2.52 -2.89
C ARG A 116 -3.94 -3.23 -1.95
N SER A 117 -3.80 -4.54 -2.06
CA SER A 117 -2.81 -5.31 -1.32
C SER A 117 -1.40 -4.79 -1.58
N ASP A 118 -1.03 -4.60 -2.85
CA ASP A 118 0.31 -4.10 -3.22
C ASP A 118 0.57 -2.71 -2.64
N VAL A 119 -0.41 -1.80 -2.71
CA VAL A 119 -0.31 -0.46 -2.10
C VAL A 119 -0.04 -0.53 -0.60
N GLU A 120 -0.72 -1.42 0.11
CA GLU A 120 -0.52 -1.59 1.55
C GLU A 120 0.85 -2.19 1.87
N LEU A 121 1.32 -3.17 1.10
CA LEU A 121 2.68 -3.71 1.22
C LEU A 121 3.74 -2.64 0.95
N ALA A 122 3.45 -1.72 0.06
CA ALA A 122 4.33 -0.61 -0.26
C ALA A 122 4.40 0.40 0.91
N LYS A 123 3.26 0.71 1.55
CA LYS A 123 3.24 1.53 2.79
C LYS A 123 4.04 0.86 3.90
N ILE A 124 3.95 -0.46 4.05
CA ILE A 124 4.74 -1.24 5.00
C ILE A 124 6.24 -1.12 4.68
N GLY A 125 6.63 -1.12 3.41
CA GLY A 125 8.01 -0.89 2.99
C GLY A 125 8.58 0.44 3.47
N ASP A 126 7.79 1.51 3.48
CA ASP A 126 8.24 2.81 4.00
C ASP A 126 8.46 2.80 5.52
N VAL A 127 7.65 2.02 6.25
CA VAL A 127 7.82 1.79 7.70
C VAL A 127 9.18 1.14 7.95
N SER A 128 9.50 0.09 7.19
CA SER A 128 10.79 -0.61 7.27
C SER A 128 11.97 0.33 6.99
N LEU A 129 11.89 1.13 5.92
CA LEU A 129 12.97 2.03 5.50
C LEU A 129 13.25 3.16 6.50
N LYS A 130 12.21 3.69 7.16
CA LYS A 130 12.35 4.86 8.05
C LYS A 130 12.49 4.51 9.52
N GLY A 131 11.87 3.41 9.96
CA GLY A 131 11.73 3.06 11.36
C GLY A 131 12.60 1.89 11.83
N GLY A 132 13.29 1.21 10.91
CA GLY A 132 14.04 0.00 11.22
C GLY A 132 13.14 -1.21 11.50
N PRO A 133 13.74 -2.36 11.87
CA PRO A 133 13.00 -3.59 12.11
C PRO A 133 12.06 -3.51 13.33
N GLU A 134 12.36 -2.67 14.32
CA GLU A 134 11.51 -2.45 15.50
C GLU A 134 10.19 -1.76 15.14
N ALA A 135 10.15 -0.98 14.06
CA ALA A 135 8.91 -0.39 13.57
C ALA A 135 7.97 -1.44 12.98
N CYS A 136 8.52 -2.50 12.36
CA CYS A 136 7.74 -3.63 11.86
C CYS A 136 7.00 -4.37 12.98
N LEU A 137 7.62 -4.51 14.16
CA LEU A 137 6.99 -5.16 15.32
C LEU A 137 5.79 -4.39 15.86
N LYS A 138 5.70 -3.09 15.60
CA LYS A 138 4.59 -2.23 16.02
C LYS A 138 3.39 -2.28 15.08
N ILE A 139 3.51 -2.97 13.94
CA ILE A 139 2.40 -3.16 12.99
C ILE A 139 1.36 -4.07 13.65
N SER A 140 0.39 -3.47 14.32
CA SER A 140 -0.77 -4.11 14.93
C SER A 140 -2.02 -3.29 14.60
N GLY A 141 -3.14 -3.96 14.34
CA GLY A 141 -4.48 -3.39 14.55
C GLY A 141 -5.05 -2.41 13.52
N THR A 142 -4.63 -2.35 12.25
CA THR A 142 -5.20 -1.35 11.31
C THR A 142 -5.70 -1.87 9.97
N LEU A 143 -5.49 -3.14 9.62
CA LEU A 143 -5.89 -3.67 8.32
C LEU A 143 -6.50 -5.06 8.46
N GLU A 144 -7.79 -5.12 8.80
CA GLU A 144 -8.54 -6.38 8.92
C GLU A 144 -8.80 -7.08 7.57
N ARG A 145 -8.55 -6.40 6.44
CA ARG A 145 -9.06 -6.85 5.13
C ARG A 145 -8.08 -7.68 4.28
N TYR A 146 -6.77 -7.64 4.55
CA TYR A 146 -5.75 -8.29 3.71
C TYR A 146 -4.66 -8.95 4.54
N GLY A 147 -4.69 -10.28 4.66
CA GLY A 147 -3.70 -11.07 5.41
C GLY A 147 -3.79 -10.88 6.93
N ASN A 148 -3.44 -11.94 7.67
CA ASN A 148 -3.36 -11.84 9.13
C ASN A 148 -2.22 -10.88 9.55
N GLU A 149 -2.25 -10.35 10.78
CA GLU A 149 -1.22 -9.42 11.25
C GLU A 149 0.20 -10.00 11.15
N ILE A 150 0.30 -11.32 11.30
CA ILE A 150 1.56 -12.07 11.23
C ILE A 150 2.18 -11.88 9.84
N GLN A 151 1.44 -12.11 8.76
CA GLN A 151 1.92 -11.94 7.38
C GLN A 151 2.44 -10.53 7.11
N LYS A 152 1.74 -9.49 7.60
CA LYS A 152 2.19 -8.10 7.42
C LYS A 152 3.51 -7.82 8.13
N ARG A 153 3.65 -8.27 9.38
CA ARG A 153 4.89 -8.14 10.16
C ARG A 153 6.03 -8.90 9.49
N THR A 154 5.76 -10.13 9.07
CA THR A 154 6.70 -10.99 8.35
C THR A 154 7.24 -10.29 7.10
N VAL A 155 6.36 -9.79 6.22
CA VAL A 155 6.79 -9.09 5.00
C VAL A 155 7.59 -7.83 5.32
N CYS A 156 7.18 -7.06 6.34
CA CYS A 156 7.94 -5.89 6.80
C CYS A 156 9.36 -6.27 7.24
N LEU A 157 9.50 -7.30 8.07
CA LEU A 157 10.77 -7.78 8.59
C LEU A 157 11.67 -8.32 7.48
N MET A 158 11.13 -9.12 6.55
CA MET A 158 11.87 -9.60 5.38
C MET A 158 12.44 -8.45 4.56
N ARG A 159 11.63 -7.43 4.28
CA ARG A 159 12.07 -6.24 3.54
C ARG A 159 13.12 -5.45 4.33
N SER A 160 12.94 -5.36 5.64
CA SER A 160 13.92 -4.73 6.52
C SER A 160 15.26 -5.46 6.48
N ALA A 161 15.27 -6.79 6.55
CA ALA A 161 16.47 -7.62 6.46
C ALA A 161 17.22 -7.39 5.14
N ALA A 162 16.49 -7.38 4.01
CA ALA A 162 17.04 -7.12 2.68
C ALA A 162 17.66 -5.71 2.58
N ASN A 163 17.03 -4.71 3.19
CA ASN A 163 17.49 -3.32 3.16
C ASN A 163 18.68 -3.06 4.09
N THR A 164 18.66 -3.59 5.31
CA THR A 164 19.71 -3.35 6.31
C THR A 164 20.92 -4.27 6.13
N SER A 165 20.78 -5.33 5.33
CA SER A 165 21.77 -6.42 5.25
C SER A 165 22.11 -6.95 6.66
N ASP A 166 21.09 -7.10 7.51
CA ASP A 166 21.22 -7.72 8.84
C ASP A 166 20.29 -8.93 8.94
N TYR A 167 20.85 -10.14 8.85
CA TYR A 167 20.07 -11.38 8.93
C TYR A 167 19.36 -11.56 10.27
N ARG A 168 19.82 -10.90 11.35
CA ARG A 168 19.19 -10.99 12.68
C ARG A 168 17.75 -10.46 12.64
N VAL A 169 17.43 -9.63 11.66
CA VAL A 169 16.06 -9.19 11.39
C VAL A 169 15.16 -10.37 11.00
N CYS A 170 15.68 -11.37 10.26
CA CYS A 170 14.93 -12.59 9.98
C CYS A 170 14.63 -13.37 11.26
N GLU A 171 15.53 -13.37 12.25
CA GLU A 171 15.31 -14.04 13.54
C GLU A 171 14.16 -13.40 14.35
N MET A 172 13.71 -12.19 14.00
CA MET A 172 12.56 -11.52 14.61
C MET A 172 11.20 -12.00 14.06
N ILE A 173 11.19 -12.85 13.02
CA ILE A 173 9.96 -13.43 12.47
C ILE A 173 9.50 -14.58 13.39
N GLU A 174 8.44 -14.32 14.15
CA GLU A 174 7.87 -15.28 15.11
C GLU A 174 6.64 -16.00 14.52
N GLY A 175 6.50 -17.30 14.84
CA GLY A 175 5.30 -18.08 14.51
C GLY A 175 5.18 -18.57 13.07
N ASP A 176 6.00 -18.05 12.14
CA ASP A 176 6.05 -18.46 10.74
C ASP A 176 7.47 -18.91 10.38
N VAL A 177 7.74 -20.20 10.60
CA VAL A 177 9.05 -20.82 10.38
C VAL A 177 9.43 -20.80 8.91
N GLU A 178 8.47 -21.04 8.01
CA GLU A 178 8.71 -21.07 6.57
C GLU A 178 9.15 -19.68 6.07
N SER A 179 8.45 -18.62 6.46
CA SER A 179 8.84 -17.26 6.09
C SER A 179 10.16 -16.83 6.69
N ARG A 180 10.47 -17.25 7.92
CA ARG A 180 11.78 -17.00 8.55
C ARG A 180 12.90 -17.67 7.74
N ASP A 181 12.69 -18.92 7.36
CA ASP A 181 13.65 -19.71 6.59
C ASP A 181 13.85 -19.14 5.19
N MET A 182 12.78 -18.71 4.53
CA MET A 182 12.85 -17.96 3.26
C MET A 182 13.60 -16.64 3.40
N CYS A 183 13.39 -15.91 4.50
CA CYS A 183 14.13 -14.67 4.78
C CYS A 183 15.64 -14.93 4.90
N LEU A 184 16.02 -15.95 5.67
CA LEU A 184 17.42 -16.35 5.84
C LEU A 184 18.03 -16.81 4.51
N PHE A 185 17.32 -17.63 3.75
CA PHE A 185 17.78 -18.10 2.45
C PHE A 185 18.02 -16.94 1.48
N GLY A 186 17.05 -16.03 1.32
CA GLY A 186 17.21 -14.85 0.46
C GLY A 186 18.35 -13.93 0.91
N TYR A 187 18.56 -13.77 2.22
CA TYR A 187 19.70 -13.03 2.75
C TYR A 187 21.05 -13.66 2.34
N ILE A 188 21.17 -14.99 2.46
CA ILE A 188 22.41 -15.71 2.12
C ILE A 188 22.70 -15.57 0.63
N ASP A 189 21.70 -15.83 -0.22
CA ASP A 189 21.81 -15.78 -1.68
C ASP A 189 22.25 -14.40 -2.18
N GLU A 190 21.63 -13.33 -1.68
CA GLU A 190 21.89 -11.97 -2.19
C GLU A 190 23.06 -11.24 -1.51
N LYS A 191 23.23 -11.43 -0.19
CA LYS A 191 24.09 -10.55 0.62
C LYS A 191 25.31 -11.25 1.19
N ASN A 192 25.25 -12.56 1.38
CA ASN A 192 26.33 -13.29 2.03
C ASN A 192 26.52 -14.71 1.49
N PRO A 193 26.82 -14.86 0.18
CA PRO A 193 26.90 -16.17 -0.46
C PRO A 193 28.08 -17.02 0.03
N GLU A 194 28.98 -16.47 0.87
CA GLU A 194 30.12 -17.19 1.45
C GLU A 194 29.81 -17.73 2.86
N ASN A 195 28.72 -17.28 3.49
CA ASN A 195 28.42 -17.64 4.88
C ASN A 195 27.56 -18.90 4.99
N ARG A 196 28.23 -20.04 4.77
CA ARG A 196 27.64 -21.37 4.90
C ARG A 196 27.03 -21.64 6.28
N GLU A 197 27.54 -21.01 7.34
CA GLU A 197 27.03 -21.24 8.70
C GLU A 197 25.58 -20.79 8.86
N LEU A 198 25.15 -19.76 8.12
CA LEU A 198 23.76 -19.30 8.15
C LEU A 198 22.78 -20.33 7.57
N CYS A 199 23.19 -21.17 6.62
CA CYS A 199 22.33 -22.26 6.15
C CYS A 199 21.94 -23.22 7.27
N ASN A 200 22.79 -23.40 8.29
CA ASN A 200 22.46 -24.26 9.44
C ASN A 200 21.38 -23.67 10.36
N LYS A 201 21.05 -22.38 10.21
CA LYS A 201 19.96 -21.72 10.94
C LYS A 201 18.59 -21.95 10.31
N ILE A 202 18.54 -22.39 9.05
CA ILE A 202 17.30 -22.74 8.35
C ILE A 202 16.74 -24.03 8.97
N ALA A 203 15.47 -24.01 9.38
CA ALA A 203 14.84 -25.13 10.05
C ALA A 203 14.29 -26.17 9.06
N ASP A 204 13.73 -25.73 7.94
CA ASP A 204 13.26 -26.60 6.87
C ASP A 204 14.43 -27.30 6.18
N GLU A 205 14.50 -28.62 6.31
CA GLU A 205 15.62 -29.42 5.81
C GLU A 205 15.73 -29.39 4.28
N GLN A 206 14.61 -29.21 3.56
CA GLN A 206 14.66 -29.05 2.09
C GLN A 206 15.33 -27.73 1.69
N THR A 207 14.87 -26.61 2.24
CA THR A 207 15.43 -25.28 2.00
C THR A 207 16.88 -25.19 2.45
N LYS A 208 17.21 -25.79 3.59
CA LYS A 208 18.59 -25.92 4.08
C LYS A 208 19.46 -26.74 3.13
N GLY A 209 18.96 -27.85 2.60
CA GLY A 209 19.67 -28.65 1.60
C GLY A 209 19.97 -27.86 0.34
N ILE A 210 19.00 -27.08 -0.15
CA ILE A 210 19.17 -26.17 -1.30
C ILE A 210 20.26 -25.13 -0.97
N CYS A 211 20.17 -24.47 0.19
CA CYS A 211 21.17 -23.50 0.66
C CYS A 211 22.58 -24.09 0.67
N LEU A 212 22.78 -25.25 1.30
CA LEU A 212 24.09 -25.89 1.41
C LEU A 212 24.65 -26.34 0.06
N SER A 213 23.78 -26.70 -0.89
CA SER A 213 24.20 -27.14 -2.22
C SER A 213 24.90 -26.03 -3.03
N GLN A 214 24.57 -24.75 -2.79
CA GLN A 214 25.21 -23.61 -3.45
C GLN A 214 26.71 -23.49 -3.15
N PHE A 215 27.19 -24.09 -2.05
CA PHE A 215 28.58 -24.05 -1.60
C PHE A 215 29.43 -25.24 -2.09
N SER A 216 28.84 -26.20 -2.81
CA SER A 216 29.50 -27.45 -3.17
C SER A 216 30.25 -27.40 -4.52
N GLY A 217 30.68 -26.19 -4.91
CA GLY A 217 31.40 -25.91 -6.16
C GLY A 217 32.84 -26.42 -6.19
#